data_AF-A0A1F5Z0R1-F1
#
_entry.id   AF-A0A1F5Z0R1-F1
#
_cell.length_a   1.000
_cell.length_b   1.000
_cell.length_c   1.000
_cell.angle_alpha   90.00
_cell.angle_beta   90.00
_cell.angle_gamma   90.00
#
_symmetry.space_group_name_H-M   'P 1'
#
loop_
_entity.id
_entity.type
_entity.pdbx_description
1 polymer ?
#
loop_
_entity_poly.entity_id
_entity_poly.type
_entity_poly.pdbx_seq_one_letter_code
_entity_poly.pdbx_strand_id
1 'polypeptide(L)'
;MNIKSSVFENNEYIPRKYTCDGENINPPLTLAEIPDNTKSLVLIVNDPDAPSGDFIHWVVYNIAPDELEVNENSVPAGGVGGMNDSGNSGYAGPCPPPASPHRYFFRVFALDSVINLDKGARISEIKEKMDGRVIASAELLGLYKRD
;
A
#
# COMPACT_ATOMS: atom_id res chain seq x y z
N MET A 1 -3.15 0.25 16.21
CA MET A 1 -2.41 0.30 14.93
C MET A 1 -3.02 1.41 14.08
N ASN A 2 -2.17 2.24 13.48
CA ASN A 2 -2.59 3.40 12.71
C ASN A 2 -1.67 3.59 11.48
N ILE A 3 -2.20 4.18 10.42
CA ILE A 3 -1.48 4.61 9.23
C ILE A 3 -1.93 6.04 8.87
N LYS A 4 -0.96 6.92 8.62
CA LYS A 4 -1.19 8.32 8.23
C LYS A 4 -0.27 8.70 7.09
N SER A 5 -0.58 9.80 6.43
CA SER A 5 0.33 10.49 5.52
C SER A 5 0.47 11.94 5.96
N SER A 6 1.63 12.56 5.71
CA SER A 6 1.86 13.97 5.99
C SER A 6 1.34 14.90 4.88
N VAL A 7 0.88 14.34 3.76
CA VAL A 7 0.52 15.11 2.55
C VAL A 7 -0.95 14.98 2.15
N PHE A 8 -1.72 14.12 2.82
CA PHE A 8 -3.18 14.08 2.75
C PHE A 8 -3.75 13.38 3.98
N GLU A 9 -4.98 13.75 4.36
CA GLU A 9 -5.74 13.09 5.43
C GLU A 9 -6.67 12.01 4.88
N ASN A 10 -7.30 11.25 5.78
CA ASN A 10 -8.25 10.22 5.40
C ASN A 10 -9.48 10.82 4.70
N ASN A 11 -9.86 10.25 3.56
CA ASN A 11 -10.87 10.76 2.61
C ASN A 11 -10.50 12.06 1.88
N GLU A 12 -9.27 12.55 1.99
CA GLU A 12 -8.82 13.73 1.25
C GLU A 12 -8.13 13.36 -0.08
N TYR A 13 -7.93 14.37 -0.92
CA TYR A 13 -7.29 14.18 -2.23
C TYR A 13 -5.79 13.94 -2.11
N ILE A 14 -5.31 12.90 -2.79
CA ILE A 14 -3.90 12.61 -2.95
C ILE A 14 -3.28 13.70 -3.83
N PRO A 15 -2.18 14.34 -3.41
CA PRO A 15 -1.52 15.36 -4.21
C PRO A 15 -1.06 14.82 -5.56
N ARG A 16 -1.22 15.63 -6.61
CA ARG A 16 -0.83 15.31 -8.00
C ARG A 16 0.59 14.74 -8.14
N LYS A 17 1.53 15.16 -7.27
CA LYS A 17 2.90 14.63 -7.23
C LYS A 17 2.94 13.10 -7.20
N TYR A 18 2.03 12.46 -6.47
CA TYR A 18 2.01 11.01 -6.21
C TYR A 18 1.15 10.22 -7.21
N THR A 19 0.72 10.84 -8.31
CA THR A 19 -0.17 10.23 -9.30
C THR A 19 0.51 10.13 -10.66
N CYS A 20 -0.16 9.51 -11.64
CA CYS A 20 0.39 9.41 -13.00
C CYS A 20 0.50 10.76 -13.73
N ASP A 21 -0.15 11.82 -13.21
CA ASP A 21 -0.05 13.18 -13.75
C ASP A 21 1.10 13.98 -13.12
N GLY A 22 1.86 13.39 -12.19
CA GLY A 22 3.01 13.98 -11.51
C GLY A 22 4.26 13.11 -11.59
N GLU A 23 4.93 12.90 -10.46
CA GLU A 23 6.18 12.12 -10.38
C GLU A 23 5.94 10.61 -10.29
N ASN A 24 4.70 10.19 -10.01
CA ASN A 24 4.30 8.78 -9.93
C ASN A 24 5.12 7.96 -8.92
N ILE A 25 5.39 8.56 -7.75
CA ILE A 25 6.08 7.96 -6.61
C ILE A 25 5.12 7.76 -5.44
N ASN A 26 5.44 6.88 -4.48
CA ASN A 26 4.59 6.66 -3.31
C ASN A 26 4.56 7.91 -2.41
N PRO A 27 3.41 8.21 -1.77
CA PRO A 27 3.36 9.23 -0.73
C PRO A 27 4.12 8.77 0.52
N PRO A 28 4.60 9.71 1.35
CA PRO A 28 5.16 9.37 2.66
C PRO A 28 4.05 8.82 3.56
N LEU A 29 4.32 7.73 4.27
CA LEU A 29 3.38 7.14 5.24
C LEU A 29 4.06 7.00 6.59
N THR A 30 3.28 7.17 7.66
CA THR A 30 3.71 6.94 9.04
C THR A 30 2.82 5.89 9.67
N LEU A 31 3.45 4.91 10.30
CA LEU A 31 2.79 3.83 11.01
C LEU A 31 2.94 4.05 12.52
N ALA A 32 1.94 3.65 13.28
CA ALA A 32 1.99 3.74 14.74
C ALA A 32 1.22 2.59 15.39
N GLU A 33 1.47 2.39 16.69
CA GLU A 33 0.77 1.41 17.52
C GLU A 33 0.81 -0.01 16.93
N ILE A 34 2.00 -0.44 16.51
CA ILE A 34 2.26 -1.80 16.02
C ILE A 34 2.17 -2.77 17.22
N PRO A 35 1.39 -3.86 17.14
CA PRO A 35 1.33 -4.84 18.23
C PRO A 35 2.68 -5.50 18.51
N ASP A 36 3.00 -5.76 19.78
CA ASP A 36 4.30 -6.31 20.21
C ASP A 36 4.65 -7.68 19.58
N ASN A 37 3.65 -8.50 19.24
CA ASN A 37 3.84 -9.81 18.63
C ASN A 37 3.95 -9.79 17.09
N THR A 38 4.08 -8.61 16.50
CA THR A 38 4.28 -8.45 15.05
C THR A 38 5.67 -8.92 14.65
N LYS A 39 5.73 -9.85 13.69
CA LYS A 39 6.99 -10.30 13.08
C LYS A 39 7.29 -9.62 11.76
N SER A 40 6.27 -9.20 11.02
CA SER A 40 6.42 -8.37 9.84
C SER A 40 5.14 -7.60 9.52
N LEU A 41 5.30 -6.56 8.69
CA LEU A 41 4.19 -5.79 8.14
C LEU A 41 4.03 -6.05 6.64
N VAL A 42 2.79 -5.90 6.17
CA VAL A 42 2.44 -5.93 4.75
C VAL A 42 1.66 -4.66 4.43
N LEU A 43 2.10 -3.92 3.41
CA LEU A 43 1.41 -2.77 2.84
C LEU A 43 0.78 -3.15 1.50
N ILE A 44 -0.52 -2.93 1.36
CA ILE A 44 -1.26 -3.12 0.11
C ILE A 44 -1.97 -1.80 -0.21
N VAL A 45 -1.79 -1.32 -1.44
CA VAL A 45 -2.53 -0.20 -1.99
C VAL A 45 -3.41 -0.69 -3.12
N ASN A 46 -4.72 -0.47 -3.03
CA ASN A 46 -5.65 -0.90 -4.06
C ASN A 46 -6.77 0.11 -4.36
N ASP A 47 -7.27 0.06 -5.59
CA ASP A 47 -8.36 0.87 -6.13
C ASP A 47 -9.53 -0.05 -6.55
N PRO A 48 -10.60 -0.15 -5.75
CA PRO A 48 -11.78 -0.95 -6.09
C PRO A 48 -12.67 -0.29 -7.13
N ASP A 49 -12.42 0.97 -7.50
CA ASP A 49 -13.23 1.74 -8.44
C ASP A 49 -12.67 1.66 -9.88
N ALA A 50 -11.53 0.98 -10.07
CA ALA A 50 -10.95 0.77 -11.40
C ALA A 50 -11.92 0.03 -12.34
N PRO A 51 -11.92 0.33 -13.66
CA PRO A 51 -12.93 -0.18 -14.60
C PRO A 51 -13.01 -1.71 -14.70
N SER A 52 -11.89 -2.40 -14.44
CA SER A 52 -11.78 -3.85 -14.48
C SER A 52 -12.00 -4.52 -13.11
N GLY A 53 -12.48 -3.76 -12.12
CA GLY A 53 -12.54 -4.18 -10.72
C GLY A 53 -11.27 -3.85 -9.95
N ASP A 54 -11.13 -4.42 -8.75
CA ASP A 54 -10.03 -4.13 -7.82
C ASP A 54 -8.65 -4.15 -8.49
N PHE A 55 -7.95 -3.01 -8.43
CA PHE A 55 -6.62 -2.83 -9.02
C PHE A 55 -5.57 -2.63 -7.94
N ILE A 56 -4.56 -3.49 -7.92
CA ILE A 56 -3.45 -3.42 -6.99
C ILE A 56 -2.40 -2.42 -7.51
N HIS A 57 -2.28 -1.30 -6.80
CA HIS A 57 -1.33 -0.23 -7.09
C HIS A 57 0.04 -0.47 -6.48
N TRP A 58 0.11 -1.10 -5.31
CA TRP A 58 1.37 -1.39 -4.64
C TRP A 58 1.23 -2.52 -3.63
N VAL A 59 2.25 -3.38 -3.53
CA VAL A 59 2.34 -4.38 -2.48
C VAL A 59 3.78 -4.45 -1.99
N VAL A 60 3.96 -4.33 -0.69
CA VAL A 60 5.25 -4.57 -0.03
C VAL A 60 5.00 -5.49 1.16
N TYR A 61 5.75 -6.59 1.25
CA TYR A 61 5.63 -7.54 2.35
C TYR A 61 6.97 -7.69 3.08
N ASN A 62 6.94 -8.26 4.28
CA ASN A 62 8.12 -8.42 5.14
C ASN A 62 8.78 -7.11 5.60
N ILE A 63 8.03 -6.01 5.60
CA ILE A 63 8.49 -4.76 6.19
C ILE A 63 8.79 -5.00 7.67
N ALA A 64 9.92 -4.47 8.16
CA ALA A 64 10.31 -4.64 9.56
C ALA A 64 9.26 -3.97 10.50
N PRO A 65 8.90 -4.61 11.64
CA PRO A 65 7.86 -4.08 12.52
C PRO A 65 8.23 -2.77 13.23
N ASP A 66 9.53 -2.47 13.33
CA ASP A 66 10.08 -1.23 13.86
C ASP A 66 10.25 -0.12 12.80
N GLU A 67 9.98 -0.44 11.53
CA GLU A 67 9.94 0.56 10.45
C GLU A 67 8.62 1.34 10.51
N LEU A 68 8.65 2.48 11.20
CA LEU A 68 7.48 3.34 11.42
C LEU A 68 7.28 4.39 10.32
N GLU A 69 8.23 4.54 9.41
CA GLU A 69 8.18 5.51 8.33
C GLU A 69 8.38 4.83 6.98
N VAL A 70 7.47 5.10 6.05
CA VAL A 70 7.64 4.79 4.63
C VAL A 70 7.95 6.10 3.94
N ASN A 71 9.22 6.34 3.62
CA ASN A 71 9.63 7.55 2.94
C ASN A 71 9.03 7.62 1.53
N GLU A 72 8.77 8.83 1.03
CA GLU A 72 8.37 8.99 -0.37
C GLU A 72 9.46 8.48 -1.33
N ASN A 73 9.04 7.99 -2.50
CA ASN A 73 9.93 7.41 -3.51
C ASN A 73 10.88 6.34 -2.95
N SER A 74 10.37 5.46 -2.09
CA SER A 74 11.19 4.44 -1.44
C SER A 74 10.41 3.15 -1.18
N VAL A 75 11.15 2.07 -0.93
CA VAL A 75 10.61 0.84 -0.35
C VAL A 75 11.11 0.80 1.10
N PRO A 76 10.22 0.61 2.09
CA PRO A 76 10.59 0.58 3.50
C PRO A 76 11.58 -0.56 3.82
N ALA A 77 12.40 -0.38 4.86
CA ALA A 77 13.46 -1.33 5.21
C ALA A 77 12.92 -2.76 5.45
N GLY A 78 13.64 -3.76 4.94
CA GLY A 78 13.23 -5.18 4.97
C GLY A 78 12.09 -5.54 4.01
N GLY A 79 11.40 -4.54 3.45
CA GLY A 79 10.28 -4.71 2.54
C GLY A 79 10.68 -5.34 1.21
N VAL A 80 9.88 -6.28 0.76
CA VAL A 80 9.99 -6.94 -0.54
C VAL A 80 8.80 -6.55 -1.41
N GLY A 81 9.06 -6.01 -2.60
CA GLY A 81 8.03 -5.63 -3.56
C GLY A 81 7.34 -6.84 -4.17
N GLY A 82 6.01 -6.90 -4.04
CA GLY A 82 5.15 -7.83 -4.80
C GLY A 82 4.80 -7.25 -6.17
N MET A 83 4.28 -8.08 -7.08
CA MET A 83 3.85 -7.63 -8.40
C MET A 83 2.49 -6.93 -8.31
N ASN A 84 2.45 -5.69 -8.82
CA ASN A 84 1.24 -4.89 -8.97
C ASN A 84 0.53 -5.18 -10.31
N ASP A 85 -0.70 -4.69 -10.48
CA ASP A 85 -1.49 -4.98 -11.68
C ASP A 85 -1.05 -4.18 -12.92
N SER A 86 -0.11 -3.24 -12.75
CA SER A 86 0.63 -2.61 -13.87
C SER A 86 1.82 -3.46 -14.35
N GLY A 87 2.06 -4.64 -13.77
CA GLY A 87 3.15 -5.54 -14.15
C GLY A 87 4.52 -5.18 -13.58
N ASN A 88 4.58 -4.30 -12.56
CA ASN A 88 5.82 -3.86 -11.92
C ASN A 88 5.85 -4.27 -10.43
N SER A 89 7.02 -4.21 -9.79
CA SER A 89 7.16 -4.48 -8.34
C SER A 89 7.18 -3.23 -7.46
N GLY A 90 6.90 -2.07 -8.04
CA GLY A 90 6.92 -0.77 -7.37
C GLY A 90 5.53 -0.19 -7.17
N TYR A 91 5.48 1.05 -6.70
CA TYR A 91 4.25 1.83 -6.63
C TYR A 91 3.80 2.23 -8.03
N ALA A 92 2.53 1.99 -8.36
CA ALA A 92 1.84 2.61 -9.49
C ALA A 92 0.88 3.65 -8.93
N GLY A 93 1.04 4.92 -9.28
CA GLY A 93 0.20 5.99 -8.78
C GLY A 93 -1.23 5.97 -9.35
N PRO A 94 -2.17 6.67 -8.70
CA PRO A 94 -3.50 6.93 -9.23
C PRO A 94 -3.47 7.39 -10.68
N CYS A 95 -4.24 6.70 -11.52
CA CYS A 95 -4.42 7.08 -12.92
C CYS A 95 -5.84 6.76 -13.43
N PRO A 96 -6.89 7.25 -12.74
CA PRO A 96 -8.26 6.91 -13.10
C PRO A 96 -8.62 7.51 -14.46
N PRO A 97 -9.57 6.93 -15.21
CA PRO A 97 -10.15 7.62 -16.36
C PRO A 97 -10.80 8.96 -15.93
N PRO A 98 -10.93 9.95 -16.83
CA PRO A 98 -11.61 11.21 -16.50
C PRO A 98 -13.10 10.96 -16.21
N ALA A 99 -13.50 11.04 -14.93
CA ALA A 99 -14.88 10.81 -14.48
C ALA A 99 -15.07 11.23 -12.99
N SER A 100 -15.64 10.34 -12.18
CA SER A 100 -15.71 10.45 -10.72
C SER A 100 -14.35 10.20 -10.07
N PRO A 101 -14.10 10.72 -8.86
CA PRO A 101 -12.92 10.33 -8.10
C PRO A 101 -12.92 8.83 -7.83
N HIS A 102 -11.74 8.23 -7.92
CA HIS A 102 -11.47 6.87 -7.46
C HIS A 102 -10.95 6.90 -6.02
N ARG A 103 -11.14 5.80 -5.31
CA ARG A 103 -10.68 5.58 -3.94
C ARG A 103 -9.44 4.71 -3.93
N TYR A 104 -8.40 5.15 -3.25
CA TYR A 104 -7.14 4.42 -3.08
C TYR A 104 -6.97 4.06 -1.62
N PHE A 105 -7.05 2.77 -1.32
CA PHE A 105 -6.95 2.26 0.05
C PHE A 105 -5.52 1.85 0.34
N PHE A 106 -4.85 2.58 1.23
CA PHE A 106 -3.54 2.22 1.78
C PHE A 106 -3.78 1.40 3.04
N ARG A 107 -3.59 0.08 2.94
CA ARG A 107 -3.84 -0.86 4.03
C ARG A 107 -2.53 -1.45 4.52
N VAL A 108 -2.30 -1.35 5.82
CA VAL A 108 -1.18 -2.03 6.48
C VAL A 108 -1.72 -3.16 7.34
N PHE A 109 -1.03 -4.29 7.33
CA PHE A 109 -1.37 -5.49 8.09
C PHE A 109 -0.16 -5.90 8.92
N ALA A 110 -0.38 -6.13 10.21
CA ALA A 110 0.60 -6.74 11.10
C ALA A 110 0.40 -8.24 11.11
N LEU A 111 1.48 -8.99 10.88
CA LEU A 111 1.49 -10.45 10.86
C LEU A 111 2.30 -11.00 12.03
N ASP A 112 1.86 -12.12 12.59
CA ASP A 112 2.61 -12.91 13.59
C ASP A 112 3.69 -13.83 12.97
N SER A 113 3.95 -13.67 11.67
CA SER A 113 4.84 -14.51 10.86
C SER A 113 5.45 -13.71 9.71
N VAL A 114 6.50 -14.27 9.11
CA VAL A 114 7.18 -13.72 7.93
C VAL A 114 6.72 -14.50 6.70
N ILE A 115 6.53 -13.82 5.57
CA ILE A 115 6.10 -14.42 4.32
C ILE A 115 7.33 -14.97 3.57
N ASN A 116 7.36 -16.28 3.32
CA ASN A 116 8.42 -16.93 2.55
C ASN A 116 8.02 -17.03 1.07
N LEU A 117 8.18 -15.92 0.34
CA LEU A 117 7.94 -15.80 -1.11
C LEU A 117 9.04 -14.96 -1.76
N ASP A 118 9.41 -15.32 -2.99
CA ASP A 118 10.37 -14.58 -3.80
C ASP A 118 9.82 -13.21 -4.23
N LYS A 119 10.73 -12.27 -4.49
CA LYS A 119 10.40 -10.93 -4.99
C LYS A 119 9.52 -11.03 -6.25
N GLY A 120 8.50 -10.17 -6.33
CA GLY A 120 7.56 -10.19 -7.45
C GLY A 120 6.42 -11.21 -7.32
N ALA A 121 6.24 -11.81 -6.14
CA ALA A 121 5.07 -12.63 -5.83
C ALA A 121 3.75 -11.88 -6.13
N ARG A 122 2.75 -12.62 -6.59
CA ARG A 122 1.42 -12.08 -6.90
C ARG A 122 0.63 -11.83 -5.62
N ILE A 123 -0.30 -10.87 -5.68
CA ILE A 123 -1.18 -10.55 -4.54
C ILE A 123 -1.94 -11.76 -4.01
N SER A 124 -2.31 -12.72 -4.87
CA SER A 124 -3.00 -13.94 -4.46
C SER A 124 -2.12 -14.84 -3.57
N GLU A 125 -0.84 -14.99 -3.90
CA GLU A 125 0.11 -15.79 -3.14
C GLU A 125 0.41 -15.11 -1.79
N ILE A 126 0.56 -13.78 -1.81
CA ILE A 126 0.77 -12.99 -0.59
C ILE A 126 -0.43 -13.11 0.34
N LYS A 127 -1.66 -12.95 -0.18
CA LYS A 127 -2.90 -13.11 0.59
C LYS A 127 -3.05 -14.52 1.16
N GLU A 128 -2.68 -15.57 0.43
CA GLU A 128 -2.65 -16.95 0.94
C GLU A 128 -1.71 -17.08 2.15
N LYS A 129 -0.53 -16.45 2.12
CA LYS A 129 0.41 -16.47 3.26
C LYS A 129 -0.03 -15.58 4.43
N MET A 130 -0.89 -14.59 4.19
CA MET A 130 -1.48 -13.75 5.24
C MET A 130 -2.63 -14.44 5.96
N ASP A 131 -3.31 -15.40 5.34
CA ASP A 131 -4.52 -16.01 5.87
C ASP A 131 -4.27 -16.66 7.25
N GLY A 132 -5.11 -16.30 8.23
CA GLY A 132 -4.96 -16.72 9.63
C GLY A 132 -3.74 -16.18 10.38
N ARG A 133 -2.95 -15.26 9.79
CA ARG A 133 -1.72 -14.69 10.39
C ARG A 133 -1.80 -13.20 10.70
N VAL A 134 -2.81 -12.51 10.20
CA VAL A 134 -3.05 -11.09 10.47
C VAL A 134 -3.53 -10.91 11.92
N ILE A 135 -2.78 -10.13 12.69
CA ILE A 135 -3.07 -9.83 14.10
C ILE A 135 -3.59 -8.40 14.32
N ALA A 136 -3.33 -7.48 13.38
CA ALA A 136 -3.93 -6.15 13.34
C ALA A 136 -3.88 -5.59 11.91
N SER A 137 -4.70 -4.57 11.66
CA SER A 137 -4.65 -3.80 10.42
C SER A 137 -5.01 -2.34 10.67
N ALA A 138 -4.59 -1.48 9.74
CA ALA A 138 -5.01 -0.09 9.67
C ALA A 138 -5.18 0.34 8.20
N GLU A 139 -5.97 1.38 7.97
CA GLU A 139 -6.34 1.84 6.64
C GLU A 139 -6.30 3.37 6.57
N LEU A 140 -5.77 3.89 5.46
CA LEU A 140 -5.87 5.29 5.05
C LEU A 140 -6.48 5.32 3.65
N LEU A 141 -7.57 6.06 3.48
CA LEU A 141 -8.23 6.25 2.19
C LEU A 141 -7.81 7.60 1.59
N GLY A 142 -7.25 7.59 0.39
CA GLY A 142 -7.03 8.79 -0.42
C GLY A 142 -7.90 8.82 -1.66
N LEU A 143 -8.32 10.00 -2.10
CA LEU A 143 -9.09 10.19 -3.33
C LEU A 143 -8.22 10.74 -4.45
N TYR A 144 -8.49 10.36 -5.70
CA TYR A 144 -7.95 11.09 -6.83
C TYR A 144 -8.94 11.14 -7.98
N LYS A 145 -9.00 12.29 -8.64
CA LYS A 145 -9.79 12.55 -9.84
C LYS A 145 -8.89 13.26 -10.84
N ARG A 146 -8.95 12.84 -12.10
CA ARG A 146 -8.35 13.57 -13.22
C ARG A 146 -9.37 14.52 -13.81
N ASP A 147 -8.89 15.69 -14.22
CA ASP A 147 -9.68 16.69 -14.94
C ASP A 147 -9.92 16.29 -16.41
#